data_AF-A0A3A4VRA3-F1
#
_entry.id   AF-A0A3A4VRA3-F1
#
_cell.length_a   1.000
_cell.length_b   1.000
_cell.length_c   1.000
_cell.angle_alpha   90.00
_cell.angle_beta   90.00
_cell.angle_gamma   90.00
#
_symmetry.space_group_name_H-M   'P 1'
#
loop_
_entity.id
_entity.type
_entity.pdbx_description
1 polymer ?
#
loop_
_entity_poly.entity_id
_entity_poly.type
_entity_poly.pdbx_seq_one_letter_code
_entity_poly.pdbx_strand_id
1 'polypeptide(L)'
;MRLVSARLVLVVLLLARFAYGAIAEVGTSGANHNGVGGTSTTLSFTVGAGANFLVCGLAKRSTSDASGVTFNSVAMSFLQEQAGTGGATLGVEIWYLANPNITTADVVASHGSIRAVLGCMALSGVNTGSPFGTVVAGGGNTQDATVSVSSTASGLVFAVVSRRNSDLAMAPGTDTTEEWEVAGTDATTDNNCIGWGGSEVGTGGNVTINATWTTSNRQWEMLGVNINAAGSRNRVRVVTVQ
;
A
#
# COMPACT_ATOMS: atom_id res chain seq x y z
N MET A 1 -17.70 63.78 -37.65
CA MET A 1 -16.52 64.04 -36.78
C MET A 1 -16.98 63.75 -35.35
N ARG A 2 -16.65 62.68 -34.63
CA ARG A 2 -15.69 61.57 -34.75
C ARG A 2 -16.34 60.32 -34.11
N LEU A 3 -16.13 59.15 -34.71
CA LEU A 3 -16.23 57.86 -34.02
C LEU A 3 -15.09 57.76 -33.01
N VAL A 4 -15.34 57.23 -31.80
CA VAL A 4 -14.33 56.50 -31.04
C VAL A 4 -14.97 55.24 -30.47
N SER A 5 -14.39 54.13 -30.90
CA SER A 5 -14.70 52.74 -30.62
C SER A 5 -14.03 52.33 -29.30
N ALA A 6 -14.80 51.79 -28.34
CA ALA A 6 -14.25 51.09 -27.19
C ALA A 6 -14.12 49.61 -27.54
N ARG A 7 -12.87 49.20 -27.82
CA ARG A 7 -12.49 47.83 -28.15
C ARG A 7 -12.75 46.90 -26.96
N LEU A 8 -13.59 45.90 -27.19
CA LEU A 8 -13.74 44.70 -26.37
C LEU A 8 -12.41 43.93 -26.40
N VAL A 9 -11.64 43.98 -25.31
CA VAL A 9 -10.44 43.14 -25.14
C VAL A 9 -10.91 41.76 -24.68
N LEU A 10 -11.03 40.83 -25.64
CA LEU A 10 -11.24 39.42 -25.36
C LEU A 10 -9.93 38.83 -24.83
N VAL A 11 -9.82 38.69 -23.50
CA VAL A 11 -8.76 37.89 -22.87
C VAL A 11 -9.08 36.43 -23.15
N VAL A 12 -8.44 35.86 -24.17
CA VAL A 12 -8.42 34.41 -24.38
C VAL A 12 -7.57 33.82 -23.26
N LEU A 13 -8.25 33.33 -22.21
CA LEU A 13 -7.63 32.49 -21.19
C LEU A 13 -7.25 31.17 -21.85
N LEU A 14 -6.03 31.08 -22.37
CA LEU A 14 -5.45 29.83 -22.84
C LEU A 14 -5.27 28.94 -21.60
N LEU A 15 -6.22 28.05 -21.33
CA LEU A 15 -6.05 26.95 -20.39
C LEU A 15 -4.99 26.00 -20.97
N ALA A 16 -3.72 26.32 -20.74
CA ALA A 16 -2.66 25.33 -20.82
C ALA A 16 -2.97 24.28 -19.75
N ARG A 17 -3.64 23.20 -20.14
CA ARG A 17 -3.62 21.96 -19.38
C ARG A 17 -2.18 21.48 -19.41
N PHE A 18 -1.37 21.90 -18.44
CA PHE A 18 -0.20 21.14 -18.10
C PHE A 18 -0.74 19.75 -17.73
N ALA A 19 -0.42 18.75 -18.56
CA ALA A 19 -0.47 17.38 -18.12
C ALA A 19 0.57 17.25 -16.99
N TYR A 20 0.18 17.61 -15.77
CA TYR A 20 0.92 17.20 -14.59
C TYR A 20 0.89 15.68 -14.63
N GLY A 21 2.05 15.06 -14.81
CA GLY A 21 2.16 13.62 -14.65
C GLY A 21 1.63 13.27 -13.25
N ALA A 22 0.61 12.42 -13.18
CA ALA A 22 0.02 12.03 -11.91
C ALA A 22 1.06 11.28 -11.07
N ILE A 23 1.20 11.65 -9.80
CA ILE A 23 2.00 10.95 -8.81
C ILE A 23 1.16 9.81 -8.22
N ALA A 24 1.80 8.72 -7.79
CA ALA A 24 1.11 7.70 -7.04
C ALA A 24 0.79 8.24 -5.64
N GLU A 25 -0.49 8.22 -5.25
CA GLU A 25 -0.97 8.77 -3.99
C GLU A 25 -2.03 7.86 -3.36
N VAL A 26 -1.99 7.72 -2.04
CA VAL A 26 -3.00 6.99 -1.26
C VAL A 26 -4.23 7.87 -1.07
N GLY A 27 -5.40 7.38 -1.49
CA GLY A 27 -6.68 8.07 -1.27
C GLY A 27 -7.41 7.55 -0.04
N THR A 28 -7.62 6.24 0.03
CA THR A 28 -8.26 5.57 1.17
C THR A 28 -7.46 4.34 1.56
N SER A 29 -7.41 4.06 2.86
CA SER A 29 -6.83 2.86 3.43
C SER A 29 -7.76 2.26 4.50
N GLY A 30 -7.58 0.98 4.81
CA GLY A 30 -8.34 0.30 5.84
C GLY A 30 -7.96 -1.16 5.95
N ALA A 31 -8.25 -1.77 7.09
CA ALA A 31 -7.93 -3.17 7.34
C ALA A 31 -8.97 -3.85 8.22
N ASN A 32 -9.02 -5.18 8.11
CA ASN A 32 -9.82 -6.05 8.97
C ASN A 32 -9.11 -7.39 9.18
N HIS A 33 -9.58 -8.18 10.13
CA HIS A 33 -9.05 -9.50 10.45
C HIS A 33 -10.18 -10.52 10.63
N ASN A 34 -9.87 -11.81 10.47
CA ASN A 34 -10.89 -12.88 10.55
C ASN A 34 -11.04 -13.53 11.93
N GLY A 35 -10.36 -13.04 12.96
CA GLY A 35 -10.35 -13.65 14.29
C GLY A 35 -9.69 -15.05 14.30
N VAL A 36 -10.27 -16.01 15.05
CA VAL A 36 -9.74 -17.38 15.15
C VAL A 36 -10.36 -18.32 14.11
N GLY A 37 -9.53 -18.85 13.22
CA GLY A 37 -9.84 -20.07 12.46
C GLY A 37 -10.84 -19.93 11.31
N GLY A 38 -11.12 -18.70 10.86
CA GLY A 38 -11.94 -18.46 9.67
C GLY A 38 -11.23 -18.91 8.38
N THR A 39 -12.03 -19.22 7.35
CA THR A 39 -11.55 -19.56 5.98
C THR A 39 -11.57 -18.36 5.03
N SER A 40 -11.85 -17.18 5.57
CA SER A 40 -11.78 -15.93 4.82
C SER A 40 -11.58 -14.74 5.74
N THR A 41 -10.96 -13.69 5.21
CA THR A 41 -10.93 -12.35 5.80
C THR A 41 -11.67 -11.40 4.86
N THR A 42 -12.67 -10.70 5.38
CA THR A 42 -13.49 -9.75 4.61
C THR A 42 -13.31 -8.33 5.14
N LEU A 43 -13.10 -7.39 4.24
CA LEU A 43 -12.99 -5.96 4.52
C LEU A 43 -13.99 -5.21 3.63
N SER A 44 -14.95 -4.49 4.24
CA SER A 44 -15.75 -3.53 3.48
C SER A 44 -14.86 -2.33 3.13
N PHE A 45 -14.69 -2.04 1.85
CA PHE A 45 -13.70 -1.07 1.38
C PHE A 45 -14.30 -0.14 0.33
N THR A 46 -13.98 1.15 0.43
CA THR A 46 -14.43 2.17 -0.53
C THR A 46 -13.28 2.56 -1.45
N VAL A 47 -13.44 2.28 -2.74
CA VAL A 47 -12.60 2.84 -3.80
C VAL A 47 -13.20 4.19 -4.20
N GLY A 48 -12.55 5.27 -3.78
CA GLY A 48 -12.99 6.65 -4.03
C GLY A 48 -12.73 7.12 -5.46
N ALA A 49 -13.43 8.18 -5.88
CA ALA A 49 -13.27 8.77 -7.20
C ALA A 49 -11.81 9.17 -7.49
N GLY A 50 -11.33 8.92 -8.71
CA GLY A 50 -9.96 9.23 -9.12
C GLY A 50 -8.94 8.13 -8.82
N ALA A 51 -9.29 7.13 -7.99
CA ALA A 51 -8.46 5.95 -7.83
C ALA A 51 -8.42 5.14 -9.14
N ASN A 52 -7.23 4.71 -9.53
CA ASN A 52 -7.01 3.85 -10.69
C ASN A 52 -6.30 2.54 -10.32
N PHE A 53 -6.09 2.30 -9.03
CA PHE A 53 -5.45 1.11 -8.52
C PHE A 53 -5.95 0.75 -7.12
N LEU A 54 -6.05 -0.54 -6.83
CA LEU A 54 -6.29 -1.07 -5.50
C LEU A 54 -5.17 -2.05 -5.19
N VAL A 55 -4.51 -1.90 -4.04
CA VAL A 55 -3.49 -2.83 -3.55
C VAL A 55 -3.89 -3.30 -2.16
N CYS A 56 -3.68 -4.58 -1.87
CA CYS A 56 -3.98 -5.18 -0.58
C CYS A 56 -2.79 -6.02 -0.10
N GLY A 57 -2.50 -5.91 1.19
CA GLY A 57 -1.61 -6.79 1.93
C GLY A 57 -2.40 -7.80 2.75
N LEU A 58 -1.99 -9.06 2.70
CA LEU A 58 -2.50 -10.11 3.58
C LEU A 58 -1.38 -10.56 4.51
N ALA A 59 -1.46 -10.21 5.79
CA ALA A 59 -0.59 -10.75 6.82
C ALA A 59 -1.23 -12.01 7.40
N LYS A 60 -0.48 -13.11 7.48
CA LYS A 60 -0.99 -14.43 7.88
C LYS A 60 -0.14 -15.08 8.94
N ARG A 61 -0.79 -15.82 9.85
CA ARG A 61 -0.15 -16.74 10.81
C ARG A 61 -0.24 -18.17 10.28
N SER A 62 0.35 -18.40 9.12
CA SER A 62 0.40 -19.71 8.47
C SER A 62 1.50 -19.75 7.42
N THR A 63 1.86 -20.95 6.99
CA THR A 63 2.65 -21.21 5.77
C THR A 63 1.76 -21.57 4.58
N SER A 64 0.43 -21.51 4.74
CA SER A 64 -0.54 -21.74 3.67
C SER A 64 -1.00 -20.42 3.09
N ASP A 65 -1.20 -20.39 1.78
CA ASP A 65 -1.48 -19.17 1.04
C ASP A 65 -2.97 -18.93 0.90
N ALA A 66 -3.34 -17.69 0.59
CA ALA A 66 -4.68 -17.41 0.12
C ALA A 66 -4.92 -18.13 -1.21
N SER A 67 -6.09 -18.76 -1.35
CA SER A 67 -6.54 -19.33 -2.61
C SER A 67 -7.01 -18.25 -3.60
N GLY A 68 -7.20 -17.02 -3.13
CA GLY A 68 -7.52 -15.87 -3.95
C GLY A 68 -8.02 -14.68 -3.13
N VAL A 69 -7.91 -13.51 -3.73
CA VAL A 69 -8.49 -12.27 -3.20
C VAL A 69 -9.43 -11.69 -4.26
N THR A 70 -10.59 -11.20 -3.85
CA THR A 70 -11.56 -10.55 -4.74
C THR A 70 -11.94 -9.18 -4.19
N PHE A 71 -12.27 -8.23 -5.07
CA PHE A 71 -12.96 -6.99 -4.73
C PHE A 71 -14.25 -6.91 -5.55
N ASN A 72 -15.40 -6.78 -4.88
CA ASN A 72 -16.70 -6.77 -5.56
C ASN A 72 -16.88 -7.98 -6.50
N SER A 73 -16.50 -9.16 -6.04
CA SER A 73 -16.47 -10.42 -6.83
C SER A 73 -15.52 -10.44 -8.05
N VAL A 74 -14.73 -9.39 -8.28
CA VAL A 74 -13.69 -9.37 -9.31
C VAL A 74 -12.40 -9.90 -8.71
N ALA A 75 -11.80 -10.92 -9.35
CA ALA A 75 -10.53 -11.48 -8.92
C ALA A 75 -9.40 -10.44 -8.98
N MET A 76 -8.66 -10.33 -7.89
CA MET A 76 -7.42 -9.56 -7.82
C MET A 76 -6.25 -10.42 -8.30
N SER A 77 -5.22 -9.77 -8.84
CA SER A 77 -3.98 -10.40 -9.25
C SER A 77 -3.06 -10.59 -8.05
N PHE A 78 -2.48 -11.77 -7.92
CA PHE A 78 -1.38 -12.03 -6.97
C PHE A 78 -0.11 -11.34 -7.47
N LEU A 79 0.59 -10.63 -6.58
CA LEU A 79 1.89 -10.04 -6.89
C LEU A 79 3.04 -10.91 -6.39
N GLN A 80 3.10 -11.12 -5.07
CA GLN A 80 4.20 -11.84 -4.44
C GLN A 80 3.84 -12.27 -3.02
N GLU A 81 4.58 -13.25 -2.54
CA GLU A 81 4.58 -13.73 -1.16
C GLU A 81 5.98 -13.67 -0.52
N GLN A 82 6.00 -13.44 0.79
CA GLN A 82 7.08 -13.84 1.67
C GLN A 82 6.54 -14.83 2.70
N ALA A 83 6.96 -16.08 2.57
CA ALA A 83 6.70 -17.12 3.56
C ALA A 83 7.66 -17.00 4.75
N GLY A 84 7.24 -17.53 5.90
CA GLY A 84 8.00 -17.46 7.13
C GLY A 84 9.41 -18.05 7.04
N THR A 85 10.39 -17.25 7.47
CA THR A 85 11.79 -17.61 7.55
C THR A 85 12.10 -18.36 8.85
N GLY A 86 13.11 -19.23 8.85
CA GLY A 86 13.58 -19.91 10.07
C GLY A 86 12.54 -20.79 10.77
N GLY A 87 11.60 -21.38 10.01
CA GLY A 87 10.54 -22.25 10.55
C GLY A 87 9.39 -21.50 11.20
N ALA A 88 9.29 -20.19 10.97
CA ALA A 88 8.22 -19.39 11.50
C ALA A 88 6.90 -19.62 10.73
N THR A 89 5.80 -19.83 11.45
CA THR A 89 4.46 -20.03 10.84
C THR A 89 3.74 -18.70 10.59
N LEU A 90 4.38 -17.77 9.90
CA LEU A 90 3.80 -16.49 9.49
C LEU A 90 4.17 -16.19 8.04
N GLY A 91 3.54 -15.20 7.44
CA GLY A 91 3.88 -14.74 6.10
C GLY A 91 3.09 -13.51 5.72
N VAL A 92 3.44 -12.96 4.56
CA VAL A 92 2.73 -11.84 3.95
C VAL A 92 2.55 -12.08 2.46
N GLU A 93 1.45 -11.59 1.91
CA GLU A 93 1.16 -11.58 0.49
C GLU A 93 0.73 -10.19 0.04
N ILE A 94 1.00 -9.85 -1.22
CA ILE A 94 0.48 -8.64 -1.86
C ILE A 94 -0.39 -9.03 -3.05
N TRP A 95 -1.57 -8.41 -3.11
CA TRP A 95 -2.58 -8.59 -4.16
C TRP A 95 -2.97 -7.22 -4.73
N TYR A 96 -3.39 -7.16 -5.98
CA TYR A 96 -3.77 -5.89 -6.60
C TYR A 96 -4.86 -6.01 -7.67
N LEU A 97 -5.52 -4.89 -7.93
CA LEU A 97 -6.47 -4.74 -9.01
C LEU A 97 -6.23 -3.40 -9.72
N ALA A 98 -5.88 -3.45 -11.00
CA ALA A 98 -5.78 -2.28 -11.84
C ALA A 98 -7.17 -1.82 -12.29
N ASN A 99 -7.39 -0.50 -12.31
CA ASN A 99 -8.67 0.12 -12.69
C ASN A 99 -9.89 -0.48 -11.93
N PRO A 100 -9.89 -0.49 -10.59
CA PRO A 100 -11.02 -0.99 -9.81
C PRO A 100 -12.26 -0.13 -10.06
N ASN A 101 -13.45 -0.74 -9.93
CA ASN A 101 -14.70 0.01 -9.95
C ASN A 101 -14.76 0.99 -8.75
N ILE A 102 -15.21 2.22 -9.00
CA ILE A 102 -15.42 3.23 -7.96
C ILE A 102 -16.71 2.87 -7.21
N THR A 103 -16.58 2.21 -6.07
CA THR A 103 -17.70 1.75 -5.25
C THR A 103 -17.23 1.42 -3.84
N THR A 104 -18.18 1.33 -2.92
CA THR A 104 -18.02 0.57 -1.68
C THR A 104 -18.43 -0.86 -1.94
N ALA A 105 -17.56 -1.82 -1.65
CA ALA A 105 -17.82 -3.25 -1.77
C ALA A 105 -16.82 -4.03 -0.90
N ASP A 106 -17.03 -5.33 -0.79
CA ASP A 106 -16.14 -6.17 -0.01
C ASP A 106 -14.89 -6.54 -0.78
N VAL A 107 -13.75 -6.44 -0.09
CA VAL A 107 -12.54 -7.20 -0.41
C VAL A 107 -12.59 -8.49 0.40
N VAL A 108 -12.50 -9.64 -0.27
CA VAL A 108 -12.54 -10.95 0.38
C VAL A 108 -11.28 -11.73 0.02
N ALA A 109 -10.46 -12.03 1.02
CA ALA A 109 -9.37 -12.98 0.92
C ALA A 109 -9.86 -14.36 1.37
N SER A 110 -9.80 -15.37 0.49
CA SER A 110 -10.15 -16.75 0.81
C SER A 110 -8.90 -17.56 1.11
N HIS A 111 -8.93 -18.37 2.16
CA HIS A 111 -7.77 -19.15 2.63
C HIS A 111 -8.24 -20.34 3.49
N GLY A 112 -7.30 -21.19 3.91
CA GLY A 112 -7.59 -22.25 4.89
C GLY A 112 -7.97 -21.70 6.28
N SER A 113 -8.19 -22.58 7.26
CA SER A 113 -8.43 -22.14 8.64
C SER A 113 -7.14 -21.58 9.26
N ILE A 114 -6.95 -20.27 9.13
CA ILE A 114 -5.77 -19.53 9.58
C ILE A 114 -6.18 -18.22 10.26
N ARG A 115 -5.25 -17.57 10.95
CA ARG A 115 -5.42 -16.18 11.38
C ARG A 115 -4.79 -15.28 10.34
N ALA A 116 -5.54 -14.29 9.86
CA ALA A 116 -5.07 -13.37 8.86
C ALA A 116 -5.63 -11.95 9.09
N VAL A 117 -4.85 -10.98 8.64
CA VAL A 117 -5.19 -9.56 8.62
C VAL A 117 -5.09 -9.11 7.16
N LEU A 118 -6.17 -8.55 6.65
CA LEU A 118 -6.26 -7.99 5.31
C LEU A 118 -6.31 -6.48 5.42
N GLY A 119 -5.36 -5.79 4.82
CA GLY A 119 -5.35 -4.34 4.69
C GLY A 119 -5.24 -3.91 3.24
N CYS A 120 -5.92 -2.84 2.86
CA CYS A 120 -6.02 -2.37 1.48
C CYS A 120 -5.84 -0.86 1.38
N MET A 121 -5.42 -0.42 0.19
CA MET A 121 -5.31 0.98 -0.19
C MET A 121 -5.81 1.21 -1.62
N ALA A 122 -6.66 2.22 -1.81
CA ALA A 122 -6.97 2.74 -3.13
C ALA A 122 -5.98 3.84 -3.49
N LEU A 123 -5.35 3.72 -4.65
CA LEU A 123 -4.34 4.65 -5.13
C LEU A 123 -4.81 5.35 -6.41
N SER A 124 -4.38 6.60 -6.56
CA SER A 124 -4.50 7.35 -7.81
C SER A 124 -3.13 7.51 -8.48
N GLY A 125 -3.12 7.84 -9.77
CA GLY A 125 -1.90 8.17 -10.51
C GLY A 125 -0.93 7.01 -10.75
N VAL A 126 -1.34 5.75 -10.54
CA VAL A 126 -0.49 4.56 -10.77
C VAL A 126 -0.37 4.26 -12.27
N ASN A 127 0.82 3.81 -12.71
CA ASN A 127 1.02 3.25 -14.05
C ASN A 127 0.43 1.84 -14.13
N THR A 128 -0.83 1.70 -14.53
CA THR A 128 -1.52 0.42 -14.54
C THR A 128 -0.98 -0.61 -15.55
N GLY A 129 -0.18 -0.17 -16.54
CA GLY A 129 0.48 -1.06 -17.51
C GLY A 129 1.79 -1.66 -17.00
N SER A 130 2.46 -0.99 -16.05
CA SER A 130 3.67 -1.49 -15.39
C SER A 130 3.71 -0.99 -13.93
N PRO A 131 2.81 -1.47 -13.07
CA PRO A 131 2.54 -0.84 -11.79
C PRO A 131 3.62 -1.05 -10.75
N PHE A 132 4.49 -2.06 -10.89
CA PHE A 132 5.45 -2.41 -9.86
C PHE A 132 6.89 -2.34 -10.36
N GLY A 133 7.79 -1.95 -9.46
CA GLY A 133 9.21 -2.24 -9.55
C GLY A 133 9.54 -3.62 -8.98
N THR A 134 10.80 -3.84 -8.62
CA THR A 134 11.23 -5.08 -7.95
C THR A 134 10.64 -5.16 -6.55
N VAL A 135 10.03 -6.31 -6.23
CA VAL A 135 9.58 -6.63 -4.88
C VAL A 135 10.78 -7.09 -4.05
N VAL A 136 10.87 -6.61 -2.81
CA VAL A 136 11.89 -6.99 -1.85
C VAL A 136 11.21 -7.66 -0.66
N ALA A 137 11.79 -8.76 -0.19
CA ALA A 137 11.30 -9.49 0.97
C ALA A 137 12.34 -9.42 2.10
N GLY A 138 11.84 -9.41 3.33
CA GLY A 138 12.66 -9.47 4.55
C GLY A 138 11.96 -10.28 5.62
N GLY A 139 12.74 -10.89 6.50
CA GLY A 139 12.25 -11.63 7.65
C GLY A 139 13.29 -11.69 8.74
N GLY A 140 12.86 -11.82 9.99
CA GLY A 140 13.78 -11.81 11.12
C GLY A 140 13.12 -12.04 12.47
N ASN A 141 13.95 -12.05 13.52
CA ASN A 141 13.50 -12.08 14.91
C ASN A 141 14.16 -10.94 15.70
N THR A 142 13.66 -9.73 15.50
CA THR A 142 14.23 -8.47 16.00
C THR A 142 13.11 -7.55 16.53
N GLN A 143 13.43 -6.30 16.81
CA GLN A 143 12.48 -5.23 17.20
C GLN A 143 12.14 -4.27 16.05
N ASP A 144 12.61 -4.58 14.85
CA ASP A 144 12.56 -3.73 13.68
C ASP A 144 12.38 -4.59 12.44
N ALA A 145 11.20 -4.50 11.82
CA ALA A 145 10.93 -5.07 10.51
C ALA A 145 11.27 -4.04 9.45
N THR A 146 12.23 -4.36 8.57
CA THR A 146 12.75 -3.40 7.60
C THR A 146 13.08 -4.06 6.26
N VAL A 147 12.83 -3.31 5.18
CA VAL A 147 13.28 -3.64 3.83
C VAL A 147 13.74 -2.37 3.10
N SER A 148 14.72 -2.51 2.21
CA SER A 148 15.19 -1.42 1.34
C SER A 148 14.69 -1.65 -0.08
N VAL A 149 13.87 -0.72 -0.58
CA VAL A 149 13.17 -0.83 -1.86
C VAL A 149 13.73 0.19 -2.84
N SER A 150 14.16 -0.28 -4.01
CA SER A 150 14.50 0.61 -5.13
C SER A 150 13.23 1.31 -5.63
N SER A 151 13.22 2.63 -5.59
CA SER A 151 12.05 3.46 -5.88
C SER A 151 12.26 4.37 -7.10
N THR A 152 11.15 4.82 -7.67
CA THR A 152 11.14 5.90 -8.66
C THR A 152 10.77 7.22 -8.00
N ALA A 153 11.28 8.36 -8.47
CA ALA A 153 11.08 9.68 -7.83
C ALA A 153 9.62 10.19 -7.80
N SER A 154 8.69 9.43 -8.39
CA SER A 154 7.26 9.75 -8.47
C SER A 154 6.38 8.59 -8.00
N GLY A 155 6.97 7.43 -7.73
CA GLY A 155 6.28 6.28 -7.21
C GLY A 155 6.01 6.38 -5.71
N LEU A 156 5.37 5.34 -5.21
CA LEU A 156 5.08 5.15 -3.80
C LEU A 156 5.69 3.81 -3.39
N VAL A 157 6.53 3.80 -2.36
CA VAL A 157 6.93 2.54 -1.73
C VAL A 157 5.84 2.11 -0.79
N PHE A 158 5.39 0.87 -0.92
CA PHE A 158 4.41 0.23 -0.05
C PHE A 158 5.04 -1.00 0.58
N ALA A 159 4.81 -1.22 1.87
CA ALA A 159 5.20 -2.44 2.54
C ALA A 159 4.09 -3.00 3.42
N VAL A 160 4.15 -4.32 3.60
CA VAL A 160 3.24 -5.11 4.43
C VAL A 160 4.06 -5.92 5.41
N VAL A 161 3.69 -5.91 6.68
CA VAL A 161 4.34 -6.68 7.75
C VAL A 161 3.33 -7.63 8.38
N SER A 162 3.75 -8.88 8.58
CA SER A 162 3.15 -9.78 9.55
C SER A 162 4.06 -9.90 10.74
N ARG A 163 3.52 -9.69 11.95
CA ARG A 163 4.24 -9.89 13.20
C ARG A 163 3.58 -10.96 14.04
N ARG A 164 4.40 -11.90 14.49
CA ARG A 164 3.96 -13.03 15.32
C ARG A 164 3.86 -12.64 16.79
N ASN A 165 2.82 -13.18 17.43
CA ASN A 165 2.70 -13.32 18.88
C ASN A 165 2.72 -11.99 19.65
N SER A 166 1.97 -11.00 19.20
CA SER A 166 1.91 -9.72 19.87
C SER A 166 0.52 -9.09 19.75
N ASP A 167 0.21 -8.21 20.67
CA ASP A 167 -0.95 -7.32 20.74
C ASP A 167 -0.54 -5.83 20.75
N LEU A 168 0.76 -5.55 20.77
CA LEU A 168 1.28 -4.19 20.77
C LEU A 168 1.13 -3.55 19.39
N ALA A 169 0.97 -2.24 19.33
CA ALA A 169 1.08 -1.54 18.06
C ALA A 169 2.51 -1.66 17.48
N MET A 170 2.63 -1.51 16.17
CA MET A 170 3.85 -1.22 15.45
C MET A 170 3.96 0.30 15.31
N ALA A 171 5.17 0.83 15.43
CA ALA A 171 5.42 2.25 15.19
C ALA A 171 6.10 2.40 13.82
N PRO A 172 5.59 3.26 12.92
CA PRO A 172 6.24 3.53 11.64
C PRO A 172 7.63 4.17 11.84
N GLY A 173 8.52 3.95 10.88
CA GLY A 173 9.76 4.70 10.75
C GLY A 173 9.54 6.21 10.54
N THR A 174 10.60 7.01 10.66
CA THR A 174 10.52 8.48 10.64
C THR A 174 9.87 9.06 9.38
N ASP A 175 10.11 8.45 8.21
CA ASP A 175 9.60 8.91 6.91
C ASP A 175 8.45 8.03 6.38
N THR A 176 8.00 7.08 7.19
CA THR A 176 6.97 6.11 6.84
C THR A 176 5.61 6.58 7.35
N THR A 177 4.62 6.57 6.47
CA THR A 177 3.21 6.75 6.86
C THR A 177 2.62 5.37 7.16
N GLU A 178 2.05 5.20 8.35
CA GLU A 178 1.19 4.04 8.62
C GLU A 178 -0.15 4.22 7.91
N GLU A 179 -0.50 3.24 7.09
CA GLU A 179 -1.73 3.26 6.29
C GLU A 179 -2.82 2.42 6.96
N TRP A 180 -2.41 1.34 7.62
CA TRP A 180 -3.30 0.52 8.43
C TRP A 180 -2.48 -0.35 9.39
N GLU A 181 -3.05 -0.58 10.56
CA GLU A 181 -2.60 -1.59 11.50
C GLU A 181 -3.80 -2.27 12.13
N VAL A 182 -3.79 -3.60 12.21
CA VAL A 182 -4.77 -4.35 12.97
C VAL A 182 -4.09 -5.53 13.67
N ALA A 183 -4.30 -5.60 14.99
CA ALA A 183 -4.03 -6.80 15.75
C ALA A 183 -5.22 -7.77 15.64
N GLY A 184 -4.96 -9.06 15.42
CA GLY A 184 -6.02 -10.07 15.56
C GLY A 184 -6.57 -10.06 16.98
N THR A 185 -7.89 -9.91 17.17
CA THR A 185 -8.47 -9.61 18.49
C THR A 185 -8.45 -10.75 19.52
N ASP A 186 -8.07 -11.97 19.14
CA ASP A 186 -8.30 -13.13 20.00
C ASP A 186 -6.99 -13.74 20.51
N ALA A 187 -6.17 -12.88 21.10
CA ALA A 187 -4.82 -13.17 21.54
C ALA A 187 -4.77 -13.61 23.02
N THR A 188 -4.49 -14.89 23.26
CA THR A 188 -3.28 -15.08 24.07
C THR A 188 -2.11 -14.63 23.19
N THR A 189 -1.13 -13.96 23.78
CA THR A 189 0.06 -13.45 23.09
C THR A 189 0.71 -14.51 22.21
N ASP A 190 0.56 -15.80 22.48
CA ASP A 190 1.29 -16.88 21.82
C ASP A 190 0.76 -17.31 20.44
N ASN A 191 -0.40 -16.82 20.00
CA ASN A 191 -1.00 -17.22 18.72
C ASN A 191 -1.47 -16.05 17.84
N ASN A 192 -1.17 -14.80 18.18
CA ASN A 192 -1.67 -13.67 17.40
C ASN A 192 -0.90 -13.41 16.10
N CYS A 193 -1.61 -12.82 15.12
CA CYS A 193 -1.07 -12.16 13.94
C CYS A 193 -1.39 -10.68 14.05
N ILE A 194 -0.38 -9.81 13.96
CA ILE A 194 -0.61 -8.40 13.66
C ILE A 194 -0.25 -8.18 12.21
N GLY A 195 -1.13 -7.51 11.47
CA GLY A 195 -0.86 -7.00 10.15
C GLY A 195 -0.65 -5.49 10.22
N TRP A 196 0.36 -5.02 9.50
CA TRP A 196 0.61 -3.60 9.32
C TRP A 196 0.94 -3.31 7.87
N GLY A 197 0.52 -2.16 7.39
CA GLY A 197 0.90 -1.65 6.08
C GLY A 197 1.24 -0.18 6.17
N GLY A 198 2.28 0.21 5.45
CA GLY A 198 2.70 1.59 5.39
C GLY A 198 3.28 1.97 4.04
N SER A 199 3.42 3.27 3.86
CA SER A 199 3.88 3.86 2.62
C SER A 199 4.96 4.91 2.83
N GLU A 200 5.78 5.12 1.80
CA GLU A 200 6.75 6.21 1.75
C GLU A 200 6.87 6.74 0.32
N VAL A 201 7.10 8.03 0.17
CA VAL A 201 7.27 8.66 -1.15
C VAL A 201 8.57 8.18 -1.80
N GLY A 202 8.47 7.68 -3.04
CA GLY A 202 9.65 7.28 -3.80
C GLY A 202 10.58 8.45 -4.10
N THR A 203 11.89 8.21 -3.99
CA THR A 203 12.94 9.24 -4.12
C THR A 203 13.71 9.14 -5.43
N GLY A 204 13.56 8.04 -6.18
CA GLY A 204 14.38 7.72 -7.35
C GLY A 204 15.65 6.95 -7.00
N GLY A 205 15.85 6.63 -5.72
CA GLY A 205 16.87 5.71 -5.22
C GLY A 205 16.25 4.69 -4.27
N ASN A 206 17.05 4.18 -3.34
CA ASN A 206 16.55 3.26 -2.32
C ASN A 206 15.81 4.02 -1.22
N VAL A 207 14.64 3.52 -0.88
CA VAL A 207 13.80 3.95 0.24
C VAL A 207 13.78 2.81 1.26
N THR A 208 14.02 3.13 2.52
CA THR A 208 13.98 2.14 3.60
C THR A 208 12.69 2.33 4.35
N ILE A 209 11.81 1.35 4.26
CA ILE A 209 10.53 1.34 4.97
C ILE A 209 10.63 0.36 6.14
N ASN A 210 10.17 0.79 7.30
CA ASN A 210 10.26 -0.03 8.50
C ASN A 210 9.13 0.19 9.51
N ALA A 211 8.92 -0.84 10.33
CA ALA A 211 7.97 -0.86 11.43
C ALA A 211 8.65 -1.42 12.69
N THR A 212 8.55 -0.69 13.81
CA THR A 212 9.33 -0.95 15.04
C THR A 212 8.45 -1.27 16.25
N TRP A 213 9.05 -1.88 17.28
CA TRP A 213 8.42 -2.13 18.58
C TRP A 213 9.44 -2.23 19.71
N THR A 214 9.01 -2.05 20.97
CA THR A 214 9.92 -1.73 22.07
C THR A 214 10.13 -2.80 23.14
N THR A 215 9.33 -3.87 23.17
CA THR A 215 9.31 -4.80 24.33
C THR A 215 10.21 -6.01 24.19
N SER A 216 10.24 -6.64 23.01
CA SER A 216 10.94 -7.91 22.81
C SER A 216 11.15 -8.19 21.32
N ASN A 217 12.18 -8.98 21.00
CA ASN A 217 12.34 -9.49 19.64
C ASN A 217 11.15 -10.37 19.28
N ARG A 218 10.63 -10.18 18.07
CA ARG A 218 9.51 -10.96 17.54
C ARG A 218 9.83 -11.39 16.13
N GLN A 219 9.30 -12.56 15.77
CA GLN A 219 9.34 -13.03 14.39
C GLN A 219 8.45 -12.12 13.53
N TRP A 220 8.99 -11.68 12.41
CA TRP A 220 8.31 -10.84 11.44
C TRP A 220 8.68 -11.26 10.03
N GLU A 221 7.75 -11.02 9.12
CA GLU A 221 7.96 -11.13 7.67
C GLU A 221 7.42 -9.87 7.02
N MET A 222 8.12 -9.40 5.99
CA MET A 222 7.82 -8.15 5.30
C MET A 222 8.00 -8.30 3.80
N LEU A 223 7.08 -7.70 3.05
CA LEU A 223 7.24 -7.42 1.62
C LEU A 223 7.23 -5.92 1.43
N GLY A 224 8.13 -5.42 0.58
CA GLY A 224 8.16 -4.03 0.13
C GLY A 224 8.21 -3.96 -1.39
N VAL A 225 7.52 -2.99 -1.98
CA VAL A 225 7.49 -2.78 -3.43
C VAL A 225 7.33 -1.31 -3.77
N ASN A 226 8.01 -0.85 -4.80
CA ASN A 226 7.73 0.46 -5.41
C ASN A 226 6.56 0.33 -6.39
N ILE A 227 5.54 1.15 -6.19
CA ILE A 227 4.40 1.34 -7.07
C ILE A 227 4.74 2.50 -8.01
N ASN A 228 4.89 2.20 -9.29
CA ASN A 228 5.24 3.16 -10.33
C ASN A 228 4.08 4.11 -10.59
N ALA A 229 4.38 5.41 -10.63
CA ALA A 229 3.43 6.41 -11.09
C ALA A 229 3.34 6.45 -12.62
N ALA A 230 2.17 6.85 -13.13
CA ALA A 230 1.94 7.09 -14.55
C ALA A 230 2.67 8.35 -15.05
N GLY A 231 3.03 9.27 -14.14
CA GLY A 231 3.74 10.50 -14.44
C GLY A 231 5.09 10.64 -13.72
N SER A 232 5.90 11.59 -14.19
CA SER A 232 7.15 12.01 -13.52
C SER A 232 6.95 13.36 -12.81
N ARG A 233 7.49 13.51 -11.60
CA ARG A 233 7.55 14.77 -10.85
C ARG A 233 8.52 15.72 -11.57
N ASN A 234 8.00 16.66 -12.33
CA ASN A 234 8.83 17.73 -12.88
C ASN A 234 9.13 18.74 -11.76
N ARG A 235 10.30 18.65 -11.12
CA ARG A 235 10.72 19.67 -10.14
C ARG A 235 10.97 20.97 -10.91
N VAL A 236 10.08 21.95 -10.77
CA VAL A 236 10.32 23.30 -11.28
C VAL A 236 11.52 23.86 -10.52
N ARG A 237 12.69 23.86 -11.15
CA ARG A 237 13.86 24.56 -10.63
C ARG A 237 13.59 26.05 -10.87
N VAL A 238 13.25 26.78 -9.82
CA VAL A 238 13.24 28.24 -9.88
C VAL A 238 14.69 28.66 -10.07
N VAL A 239 15.07 28.92 -11.33
CA VAL A 239 16.35 29.56 -11.64
C VAL A 239 16.10 31.04 -11.43
N THR A 240 16.49 31.55 -10.26
CA THR A 240 16.59 33.00 -10.07
C THR A 240 17.70 33.49 -10.99
N VAL A 241 17.33 34.20 -12.06
CA VAL A 241 18.30 34.95 -12.86
C VAL A 241 18.68 36.17 -12.04
N GLN A 242 19.96 36.25 -11.64
CA GLN A 242 20.55 37.46 -11.08
C GLN A 242 21.04 38.36 -12.22
#